data_AF-A0A829Q179-F1
#
_entry.id   AF-A0A829Q179-F1
#
_cell.length_a   1.000
_cell.length_b   1.000
_cell.length_c   1.000
_cell.angle_alpha   90.00
_cell.angle_beta   90.00
_cell.angle_gamma   90.00
#
_symmetry.space_group_name_H-M   'P 1'
#
loop_
_entity.id
_entity.type
_entity.pdbx_description
1 polymer ?
#
loop_
_entity_poly.entity_id
_entity_poly.type
_entity_poly.pdbx_seq_one_letter_code
_entity_poly.pdbx_strand_id
1 'polypeptide(L)'
;MSTVNAYDESAPISFGEGAQGNGYFRGSVVDPDLDVRAHALSAKGSPAEQADAAFAHANKEFRQFLDKIPAGTFTPEGRQAHIAKFGDTGAVKGADAAVEAVRAEHAAAEAAVTKARASLVKPGDTATELRNTRYWNRVQPMLNAERSGTLAALVDKLINEATPEQLGVLSEELIPYLTARREPGTALVEVALRRAAPEYGKAIARAESTQKALTVAEYNAKRLKQAIKDGRPATRFLSVQDYNLARR
;
A
#
# COMPACT_ATOMS: atom_id res chain seq x y z
N MET A 1 -52.64 22.68 54.73
CA MET A 1 -52.04 22.22 56.00
C MET A 1 -52.67 20.89 56.38
N SER A 2 -51.88 20.02 57.01
CA SER A 2 -52.14 18.64 57.46
C SER A 2 -51.83 17.51 56.47
N THR A 3 -50.64 16.96 56.69
CA THR A 3 -50.13 15.63 56.34
C THR A 3 -50.58 14.57 57.37
N VAL A 4 -50.10 13.32 57.16
CA VAL A 4 -49.96 12.13 58.06
C VAL A 4 -50.81 10.95 57.55
N ASN A 5 -50.22 10.00 56.79
CA ASN A 5 -49.53 8.73 57.17
C ASN A 5 -50.49 7.65 57.71
N ALA A 6 -50.31 6.32 57.57
CA ALA A 6 -49.50 5.38 56.78
C ALA A 6 -49.95 3.94 57.21
N TYR A 7 -49.60 2.92 56.41
CA TYR A 7 -49.66 1.45 56.66
C TYR A 7 -51.00 0.71 56.55
N ASP A 8 -51.08 -0.30 55.66
CA ASP A 8 -50.99 -1.72 56.07
C ASP A 8 -50.69 -2.65 54.87
N GLU A 9 -49.94 -3.71 55.15
CA GLU A 9 -49.44 -4.78 54.26
C GLU A 9 -50.45 -5.94 54.12
N SER A 10 -50.17 -6.80 53.14
CA SER A 10 -50.55 -8.23 53.04
C SER A 10 -51.87 -8.63 52.35
N ALA A 11 -51.69 -9.46 51.32
CA ALA A 11 -52.64 -9.92 50.29
C ALA A 11 -53.58 -11.05 50.76
N PRO A 12 -54.46 -11.54 49.86
CA PRO A 12 -54.17 -12.86 49.31
C PRO A 12 -54.26 -12.96 47.78
N ILE A 13 -53.44 -13.86 47.24
CA ILE A 13 -53.41 -14.34 45.85
C ILE A 13 -54.58 -15.31 45.64
N SER A 14 -55.36 -15.15 44.57
CA SER A 14 -55.91 -16.30 43.84
C SER A 14 -56.33 -15.93 42.42
N PHE A 15 -56.01 -16.85 41.53
CA PHE A 15 -56.09 -16.83 40.08
C PHE A 15 -57.52 -16.79 39.55
N GLY A 16 -57.70 -16.04 38.45
CA GLY A 16 -58.89 -16.04 37.61
C GLY A 16 -58.50 -15.63 36.20
N GLU A 17 -58.19 -16.63 35.38
CA GLU A 17 -57.99 -16.58 33.93
C GLU A 17 -59.02 -15.73 33.20
N GLY A 18 -58.57 -14.95 32.22
CA GLY A 18 -59.44 -14.43 31.16
C GLY A 18 -59.04 -13.07 30.60
N ALA A 19 -58.36 -13.10 29.45
CA ALA A 19 -58.33 -12.04 28.45
C ALA A 19 -57.73 -10.68 28.86
N GLN A 20 -56.40 -10.57 28.75
CA GLN A 20 -55.79 -9.30 28.33
C GLN A 20 -54.85 -9.56 27.16
N GLY A 21 -55.18 -8.92 26.04
CA GLY A 21 -54.62 -9.19 24.73
C GLY A 21 -53.11 -8.98 24.66
N ASN A 22 -52.45 -9.96 24.06
CA ASN A 22 -51.16 -9.79 23.40
C ASN A 22 -51.29 -8.76 22.28
N GLY A 23 -51.10 -7.49 22.63
CA GLY A 23 -51.03 -6.38 21.69
C GLY A 23 -49.62 -6.19 21.15
N TYR A 24 -49.36 -6.79 19.99
CA TYR A 24 -48.41 -6.36 18.96
C TYR A 24 -46.91 -6.28 19.33
N PHE A 25 -46.25 -7.43 19.47
CA PHE A 25 -44.83 -7.54 19.11
C PHE A 25 -44.68 -8.07 17.67
N ARG A 26 -43.88 -7.33 16.90
CA ARG A 26 -43.20 -7.72 15.65
C ARG A 26 -44.10 -8.14 14.49
N GLY A 27 -44.44 -7.15 13.66
CA GLY A 27 -44.48 -7.40 12.22
C GLY A 27 -43.15 -8.02 11.82
N SER A 28 -43.21 -9.16 11.13
CA SER A 28 -42.06 -9.86 10.57
C SER A 28 -41.35 -8.88 9.64
N VAL A 29 -40.22 -8.32 10.07
CA VAL A 29 -39.31 -7.61 9.16
C VAL A 29 -38.70 -8.71 8.29
N VAL A 30 -39.40 -9.07 7.22
CA VAL A 30 -38.85 -9.94 6.18
C VAL A 30 -37.76 -9.09 5.52
N ASP A 31 -36.49 -9.46 5.68
CA ASP A 31 -35.39 -8.78 5.01
C ASP A 31 -35.56 -8.95 3.48
N PRO A 32 -35.91 -7.90 2.72
CA PRO A 32 -36.08 -8.03 1.28
C PRO A 32 -34.72 -8.23 0.61
N ASP A 33 -34.60 -9.17 -0.33
CA ASP A 33 -33.33 -9.38 -1.03
C ASP A 33 -33.04 -8.20 -1.98
N LEU A 34 -32.12 -7.32 -1.57
CA LEU A 34 -31.61 -6.23 -2.41
C LEU A 34 -30.61 -6.77 -3.44
N ASP A 35 -30.91 -6.54 -4.72
CA ASP A 35 -29.98 -6.80 -5.82
C ASP A 35 -28.76 -5.86 -5.71
N VAL A 36 -27.58 -6.45 -5.46
CA VAL A 36 -26.32 -5.72 -5.30
C VAL A 36 -25.52 -5.82 -6.59
N ARG A 37 -25.63 -4.82 -7.47
CA ARG A 37 -24.88 -4.74 -8.72
C ARG A 37 -24.05 -3.47 -8.78
N ALA A 38 -22.74 -3.65 -8.90
CA ALA A 38 -21.79 -2.59 -9.21
C ALA A 38 -20.71 -3.17 -10.13
N HIS A 39 -20.51 -2.55 -11.29
CA HIS A 39 -19.57 -3.03 -12.30
C HIS A 39 -18.15 -2.50 -12.08
N ALA A 40 -17.16 -3.16 -12.68
CA ALA A 40 -15.78 -2.67 -12.68
C ALA A 40 -15.66 -1.43 -13.58
N LEU A 41 -14.80 -0.48 -13.20
CA LEU A 41 -14.43 0.63 -14.07
C LEU A 41 -13.31 0.19 -15.03
N SER A 42 -13.44 0.54 -16.32
CA SER A 42 -12.31 0.50 -17.26
C SER A 42 -11.72 1.90 -17.39
N ALA A 43 -10.61 2.14 -16.69
CA ALA A 43 -9.88 3.41 -16.75
C ALA A 43 -8.66 3.28 -17.67
N LYS A 44 -8.31 4.37 -18.36
CA LYS A 44 -7.06 4.50 -19.12
C LYS A 44 -5.98 5.10 -18.21
N GLY A 45 -4.71 4.86 -18.54
CA GLY A 45 -3.56 5.43 -17.82
C GLY A 45 -2.61 4.37 -17.29
N SER A 46 -1.68 4.79 -16.44
CA SER A 46 -0.76 3.93 -15.70
C SER A 46 -1.51 3.04 -14.69
N PRO A 47 -0.91 1.92 -14.23
CA PRO A 47 -1.51 1.07 -13.21
C PRO A 47 -1.91 1.84 -11.93
N ALA A 48 -1.13 2.84 -11.54
CA ALA A 48 -1.42 3.69 -10.38
C ALA A 48 -2.68 4.55 -10.60
N GLU A 49 -2.80 5.20 -11.75
CA GLU A 49 -3.98 6.01 -12.11
C GLU A 49 -5.24 5.14 -12.24
N GLN A 50 -5.10 3.92 -12.79
CA GLN A 50 -6.18 2.95 -12.88
C GLN A 50 -6.63 2.51 -11.48
N ALA A 51 -5.70 2.26 -10.55
CA ALA A 51 -6.02 1.92 -9.17
C ALA A 51 -6.76 3.06 -8.45
N ASP A 52 -6.27 4.30 -8.55
CA ASP A 52 -6.92 5.47 -7.95
C ASP A 52 -8.35 5.65 -8.49
N ALA A 53 -8.54 5.50 -9.81
CA ALA A 53 -9.85 5.57 -10.44
C ALA A 53 -10.78 4.42 -10.00
N ALA A 54 -10.26 3.20 -9.90
CA ALA A 54 -11.03 2.03 -9.45
C ALA A 54 -11.51 2.17 -8.00
N PHE A 55 -10.66 2.66 -7.09
CA PHE A 55 -11.05 2.92 -5.70
C PHE A 55 -12.11 4.03 -5.59
N ALA A 56 -11.90 5.15 -6.30
CA ALA A 56 -12.88 6.24 -6.33
C ALA A 56 -14.24 5.77 -6.85
N HIS A 57 -14.24 4.95 -7.91
CA HIS A 57 -15.44 4.35 -8.48
C HIS A 57 -16.13 3.39 -7.50
N ALA A 58 -15.40 2.43 -6.94
CA ALA A 58 -15.97 1.45 -6.01
C ALA A 58 -16.62 2.11 -4.79
N ASN A 59 -16.03 3.18 -4.25
CA ASN A 59 -16.61 3.91 -3.13
C ASN A 59 -17.78 4.81 -3.53
N LYS A 60 -17.81 5.31 -4.77
CA LYS A 60 -18.99 6.00 -5.31
C LYS A 60 -20.16 5.04 -5.44
N GLU A 61 -19.95 3.87 -6.04
CA GLU A 61 -20.96 2.82 -6.16
C GLU A 61 -21.41 2.35 -4.78
N PHE A 62 -20.49 2.24 -3.81
CA PHE A 62 -20.84 1.87 -2.44
C PHE A 62 -21.75 2.90 -1.77
N ARG A 63 -21.46 4.21 -1.94
CA ARG A 63 -22.36 5.29 -1.46
C ARG A 63 -23.75 5.15 -2.04
N GLN A 64 -23.84 5.01 -3.36
CA GLN A 64 -25.12 4.85 -4.05
C GLN A 64 -25.87 3.59 -3.62
N PHE A 65 -25.15 2.50 -3.32
CA PHE A 65 -25.74 1.30 -2.77
C PHE A 65 -26.33 1.54 -1.37
N LEU A 66 -25.60 2.20 -0.47
CA LEU A 66 -26.09 2.51 0.87
C LEU A 66 -27.31 3.45 0.85
N ASP A 67 -27.33 4.43 -0.05
CA ASP A 67 -28.46 5.36 -0.22
C ASP A 67 -29.75 4.64 -0.67
N LYS A 68 -29.61 3.49 -1.35
CA LYS A 68 -30.74 2.65 -1.80
C LYS A 68 -31.26 1.72 -0.70
N ILE A 69 -30.60 1.60 0.45
CA ILE A 69 -31.08 0.75 1.55
C ILE A 69 -32.17 1.52 2.32
N PRO A 70 -33.45 1.12 2.24
CA PRO A 70 -34.53 1.79 2.96
C PRO A 70 -34.34 1.73 4.48
N ALA A 71 -34.59 2.85 5.15
CA ALA A 71 -34.51 2.95 6.60
C ALA A 71 -35.66 2.18 7.28
N GLY A 72 -35.34 1.41 8.32
CA GLY A 72 -36.34 0.70 9.14
C GLY A 72 -36.90 -0.60 8.54
N THR A 73 -36.48 -0.99 7.33
CA THR A 73 -36.94 -2.21 6.65
C THR A 73 -36.06 -3.44 6.92
N PHE A 74 -34.88 -3.27 7.52
CA PHE A 74 -33.94 -4.35 7.78
C PHE A 74 -33.64 -4.49 9.26
N THR A 75 -33.40 -5.72 9.70
CA THR A 75 -32.71 -5.96 10.97
C THR A 75 -31.27 -5.42 10.90
N PRO A 76 -30.64 -5.03 12.01
CA PRO A 76 -29.23 -4.63 12.01
C PRO A 76 -28.32 -5.68 11.36
N GLU A 77 -28.56 -6.97 11.64
CA GLU A 77 -27.83 -8.11 11.11
C GLU A 77 -28.09 -8.32 9.61
N GLY A 78 -29.36 -8.24 9.18
CA GLY A 78 -29.75 -8.34 7.77
C GLY A 78 -29.16 -7.20 6.93
N ARG A 79 -29.19 -5.97 7.46
CA ARG A 79 -28.53 -4.81 6.82
C ARG A 79 -27.04 -5.06 6.63
N GLN A 80 -26.36 -5.56 7.67
CA GLN A 80 -24.94 -5.85 7.60
C GLN A 80 -24.61 -6.98 6.60
N ALA A 81 -25.46 -8.01 6.52
CA ALA A 81 -25.32 -9.08 5.53
C ALA A 81 -25.46 -8.55 4.08
N HIS A 82 -26.40 -7.63 3.84
CA HIS A 82 -26.54 -6.98 2.53
C HIS A 82 -25.36 -6.09 2.18
N ILE A 83 -24.82 -5.36 3.16
CA ILE A 83 -23.60 -4.56 2.97
C ILE A 83 -22.41 -5.46 2.65
N ALA A 84 -22.28 -6.61 3.31
CA ALA A 84 -21.21 -7.56 3.03
C ALA A 84 -21.25 -8.09 1.59
N LYS A 85 -22.44 -8.33 1.01
CA LYS A 85 -22.60 -8.73 -0.40
C LYS A 85 -21.98 -7.73 -1.39
N PHE A 86 -21.86 -6.45 -1.02
CA PHE A 86 -21.17 -5.46 -1.87
C PHE A 86 -19.69 -5.81 -2.09
N GLY A 87 -19.06 -6.49 -1.13
CA GLY A 87 -17.68 -6.97 -1.23
C GLY A 87 -17.43 -7.88 -2.44
N ASP A 88 -18.45 -8.57 -2.95
CA ASP A 88 -18.33 -9.52 -4.06
C ASP A 88 -18.63 -8.90 -5.44
N THR A 89 -18.92 -7.60 -5.48
CA THR A 89 -19.30 -6.89 -6.72
C THR A 89 -18.13 -6.73 -7.69
N GLY A 90 -18.46 -6.47 -8.96
CA GLY A 90 -17.48 -6.16 -9.99
C GLY A 90 -16.65 -4.91 -9.67
N ALA A 91 -17.23 -3.93 -8.97
CA ALA A 91 -16.51 -2.73 -8.55
C ALA A 91 -15.38 -3.04 -7.55
N VAL A 92 -15.63 -3.88 -6.55
CA VAL A 92 -14.61 -4.30 -5.57
C VAL A 92 -13.58 -5.22 -6.21
N LYS A 93 -14.01 -6.18 -7.03
CA LYS A 93 -13.11 -7.05 -7.80
C LYS A 93 -12.21 -6.25 -8.75
N GLY A 94 -12.74 -5.20 -9.37
CA GLY A 94 -11.97 -4.29 -10.21
C GLY A 94 -10.91 -3.51 -9.42
N ALA A 95 -11.24 -3.07 -8.20
CA ALA A 95 -10.28 -2.42 -7.32
C ALA A 95 -9.17 -3.39 -6.85
N ASP A 96 -9.52 -4.63 -6.48
CA ASP A 96 -8.52 -5.66 -6.12
C ASP A 96 -7.62 -6.00 -7.34
N ALA A 97 -8.19 -6.14 -8.54
CA ALA A 97 -7.41 -6.37 -9.76
C ALA A 97 -6.44 -5.22 -10.07
N ALA A 98 -6.83 -3.98 -9.80
CA ALA A 98 -5.96 -2.82 -9.97
C ALA A 98 -4.78 -2.82 -8.98
N VAL A 99 -4.97 -3.32 -7.75
CA VAL A 99 -3.86 -3.52 -6.79
C VAL A 99 -2.86 -4.53 -7.33
N GLU A 100 -3.33 -5.66 -7.86
CA GLU A 100 -2.43 -6.67 -8.44
C GLU A 100 -1.69 -6.14 -9.67
N ALA A 101 -2.32 -5.29 -10.48
CA ALA A 101 -1.64 -4.61 -11.58
C ALA A 101 -0.51 -3.68 -11.09
N VAL A 102 -0.75 -2.92 -10.02
CA VAL A 102 0.30 -2.06 -9.40
C VAL A 102 1.42 -2.93 -8.79
N ARG A 103 1.09 -4.05 -8.15
CA ARG A 103 2.09 -4.98 -7.60
C ARG A 103 2.95 -5.60 -8.71
N ALA A 104 2.33 -6.00 -9.83
CA ALA A 104 3.05 -6.52 -10.99
C ALA A 104 3.98 -5.46 -11.61
N GLU A 105 3.53 -4.22 -11.72
CA GLU A 105 4.36 -3.11 -12.21
C GLU A 105 5.54 -2.82 -11.28
N HIS A 106 5.34 -2.85 -9.96
CA HIS A 106 6.44 -2.73 -9.01
C HIS A 106 7.45 -3.87 -9.13
N ALA A 107 6.99 -5.12 -9.23
CA ALA A 107 7.87 -6.27 -9.44
C ALA A 107 8.66 -6.16 -10.75
N ALA A 108 8.04 -5.66 -11.82
CA ALA A 108 8.71 -5.40 -13.09
C ALA A 108 9.77 -4.28 -12.97
N ALA A 109 9.51 -3.25 -12.17
CA ALA A 109 10.48 -2.18 -11.90
C ALA A 109 11.68 -2.69 -11.09
N GLU A 110 11.48 -3.52 -10.07
CA GLU A 110 12.56 -4.17 -9.30
C GLU A 110 13.40 -5.11 -10.18
N ALA A 111 12.75 -5.86 -11.07
CA ALA A 111 13.46 -6.68 -12.06
C ALA A 111 14.30 -5.81 -13.01
N ALA A 112 13.79 -4.63 -13.40
CA ALA A 112 14.53 -3.67 -14.22
C ALA A 112 15.75 -3.08 -13.49
N VAL A 113 15.65 -2.83 -12.18
CA VAL A 113 16.79 -2.43 -11.35
C VAL A 113 17.87 -3.51 -11.36
N THR A 114 17.48 -4.75 -11.12
CA THR A 114 18.40 -5.90 -11.11
C THR A 114 19.09 -6.05 -12.46
N LYS A 115 18.34 -5.96 -13.56
CA LYS A 115 18.87 -6.01 -14.92
C LYS A 115 19.81 -4.83 -15.22
N ALA A 116 19.45 -3.63 -14.82
CA ALA A 116 20.27 -2.45 -15.02
C ALA A 116 21.58 -2.55 -14.23
N ARG A 117 21.53 -3.03 -12.99
CA ARG A 117 22.73 -3.30 -12.18
C ARG A 117 23.60 -4.38 -12.82
N ALA A 118 23.01 -5.49 -13.24
CA ALA A 118 23.73 -6.56 -13.93
C ALA A 118 24.37 -6.08 -15.24
N SER A 119 23.81 -5.08 -15.92
CA SER A 119 24.43 -4.52 -17.13
C SER A 119 25.71 -3.73 -16.87
N LEU A 120 25.92 -3.27 -15.62
CA LEU A 120 27.17 -2.63 -15.20
C LEU A 120 28.30 -3.65 -15.01
N VAL A 121 27.95 -4.86 -14.62
CA VAL A 121 28.88 -5.96 -14.37
C VAL A 121 28.89 -6.88 -15.59
N LYS A 122 29.95 -6.84 -16.39
CA LYS A 122 30.13 -7.77 -17.50
C LYS A 122 31.03 -8.92 -17.05
N PRO A 123 30.53 -10.17 -17.00
CA PRO A 123 31.37 -11.33 -16.73
C PRO A 123 32.51 -11.37 -17.76
N GLY A 124 33.74 -11.41 -17.25
CA GLY A 124 34.94 -11.39 -18.07
C GLY A 124 35.53 -12.78 -18.30
N ASP A 125 36.41 -12.88 -19.29
CA ASP A 125 37.42 -13.93 -19.31
C ASP A 125 38.47 -13.71 -18.20
N THR A 126 39.36 -14.68 -17.98
CA THR A 126 40.41 -14.57 -16.94
C THR A 126 41.24 -13.29 -17.07
N ALA A 127 41.50 -12.83 -18.30
CA ALA A 127 42.25 -11.59 -18.53
C ALA A 127 41.48 -10.35 -18.05
N THR A 128 40.17 -10.32 -18.26
CA THR A 128 39.28 -9.26 -17.79
C THR A 128 39.18 -9.26 -16.26
N GLU A 129 39.03 -10.42 -15.63
CA GLU A 129 39.02 -10.53 -14.17
C GLU A 129 40.35 -10.08 -13.54
N LEU A 130 41.49 -10.37 -14.19
CA LEU A 130 42.79 -9.86 -13.78
C LEU A 130 42.89 -8.34 -13.89
N ARG A 131 42.31 -7.72 -14.93
CA ARG A 131 42.25 -6.25 -15.06
C ARG A 131 41.38 -5.63 -13.99
N ASN A 132 40.23 -6.23 -13.70
CA ASN A 132 39.31 -5.79 -12.64
C ASN A 132 39.99 -5.84 -11.27
N THR A 133 40.64 -6.96 -10.95
CA THR A 133 41.43 -7.12 -9.72
C THR A 133 42.54 -6.07 -9.61
N ARG A 134 43.30 -5.84 -10.70
CA ARG A 134 44.36 -4.80 -10.71
C ARG A 134 43.80 -3.40 -10.53
N TYR A 135 42.61 -3.11 -11.05
CA TYR A 135 41.95 -1.84 -10.84
C TYR A 135 41.55 -1.68 -9.37
N TRP A 136 40.87 -2.66 -8.79
CA TRP A 136 40.50 -2.63 -7.38
C TRP A 136 41.73 -2.49 -6.46
N ASN A 137 42.80 -3.24 -6.72
CA ASN A 137 44.05 -3.14 -5.97
C ASN A 137 44.73 -1.75 -6.04
N ARG A 138 44.38 -0.91 -7.03
CA ARG A 138 44.82 0.50 -7.09
C ARG A 138 43.89 1.43 -6.32
N VAL A 139 42.59 1.16 -6.37
CA VAL A 139 41.56 1.98 -5.71
C VAL A 139 41.54 1.76 -4.19
N GLN A 140 41.62 0.51 -3.75
CA GLN A 140 41.50 0.15 -2.33
C GLN A 140 42.54 0.85 -1.43
N PRO A 141 43.83 0.97 -1.80
CA PRO A 141 44.80 1.76 -1.03
C PRO A 141 44.46 3.24 -0.95
N MET A 142 43.92 3.85 -2.02
CA MET A 142 43.49 5.25 -2.02
C MET A 142 42.35 5.46 -1.02
N LEU A 143 41.38 4.55 -1.03
CA LEU A 143 40.30 4.55 -0.06
C LEU A 143 40.85 4.37 1.36
N ASN A 144 41.77 3.43 1.58
CA ASN A 144 42.38 3.17 2.91
C ASN A 144 43.14 4.37 3.47
N ALA A 145 43.80 5.15 2.59
CA ALA A 145 44.56 6.33 2.98
C ALA A 145 43.67 7.50 3.41
N GLU A 146 42.44 7.57 2.88
CA GLU A 146 41.49 8.63 3.18
C GLU A 146 40.88 8.45 4.59
N ARG A 147 41.13 9.44 5.46
CA ARG A 147 40.56 9.53 6.82
C ARG A 147 39.34 10.47 6.81
N SER A 148 38.42 10.23 7.75
CA SER A 148 37.04 10.76 7.77
C SER A 148 36.89 12.25 7.40
N GLY A 149 35.92 12.55 6.54
CA GLY A 149 35.51 13.90 6.11
C GLY A 149 35.45 14.08 4.59
N THR A 150 36.28 13.33 3.86
CA THR A 150 36.52 13.45 2.41
C THR A 150 36.23 12.15 1.64
N LEU A 151 36.01 11.03 2.34
CA LEU A 151 35.73 9.73 1.74
C LEU A 151 34.55 9.74 0.76
N ALA A 152 33.47 10.47 1.09
CA ALA A 152 32.32 10.62 0.22
C ALA A 152 32.68 11.29 -1.12
N ALA A 153 33.52 12.34 -1.08
CA ALA A 153 33.98 13.04 -2.27
C ALA A 153 34.91 12.17 -3.11
N LEU A 154 35.77 11.37 -2.47
CA LEU A 154 36.64 10.41 -3.16
C LEU A 154 35.82 9.32 -3.87
N VAL A 155 34.85 8.73 -3.18
CA VAL A 155 33.94 7.72 -3.76
C VAL A 155 33.18 8.30 -4.95
N ASP A 156 32.63 9.51 -4.81
CA ASP A 156 31.91 10.18 -5.90
C ASP A 156 32.82 10.44 -7.10
N LYS A 157 34.05 10.94 -6.87
CA LYS A 157 35.05 11.14 -7.92
C LYS A 157 35.39 9.85 -8.65
N LEU A 158 35.69 8.78 -7.90
CA LEU A 158 36.04 7.48 -8.46
C LEU A 158 34.94 6.92 -9.35
N ILE A 159 33.67 7.06 -8.94
CA ILE A 159 32.52 6.57 -9.70
C ILE A 159 32.27 7.42 -10.96
N ASN A 160 32.35 8.75 -10.86
CA ASN A 160 32.07 9.64 -12.00
C ASN A 160 33.18 9.62 -13.07
N GLU A 161 34.43 9.33 -12.69
CA GLU A 161 35.57 9.24 -13.61
C GLU A 161 35.80 7.81 -14.15
N ALA A 162 35.04 6.82 -13.67
CA ALA A 162 35.19 5.43 -14.08
C ALA A 162 34.74 5.17 -15.52
N THR A 163 35.52 4.37 -16.24
CA THR A 163 35.05 3.70 -17.47
C THR A 163 33.91 2.72 -17.16
N PRO A 164 33.08 2.31 -18.14
CA PRO A 164 31.99 1.36 -17.90
C PRO A 164 32.44 0.06 -17.22
N GLU A 165 33.61 -0.48 -17.59
CA GLU A 165 34.17 -1.69 -17.00
C GLU A 165 34.62 -1.47 -15.55
N GLN A 166 35.24 -0.31 -15.26
CA GLN A 166 35.63 0.07 -13.90
C GLN A 166 34.42 0.33 -13.00
N LEU A 167 33.36 0.91 -13.57
CA LEU A 167 32.11 1.18 -12.87
C LEU A 167 31.46 -0.12 -12.38
N GLY A 168 31.54 -1.18 -13.17
CA GLY A 168 31.15 -2.54 -12.77
C GLY A 168 31.87 -2.97 -11.49
N VAL A 169 33.21 -2.93 -11.50
CA VAL A 169 34.03 -3.26 -10.33
C VAL A 169 33.68 -2.42 -9.11
N LEU A 170 33.57 -1.10 -9.28
CA LEU A 170 33.21 -0.20 -8.17
C LEU A 170 31.82 -0.51 -7.60
N SER A 171 30.85 -0.90 -8.45
CA SER A 171 29.49 -1.24 -8.02
C SER A 171 29.40 -2.55 -7.22
N GLU A 172 30.36 -3.45 -7.40
CA GLU A 172 30.47 -4.71 -6.67
C GLU A 172 31.27 -4.55 -5.37
N GLU A 173 32.39 -3.83 -5.42
CA GLU A 173 33.37 -3.82 -4.34
C GLU A 173 33.17 -2.70 -3.30
N LEU A 174 32.65 -1.52 -3.70
CA LEU A 174 32.58 -0.38 -2.78
C LEU A 174 31.63 -0.61 -1.60
N ILE A 175 30.45 -1.22 -1.83
CA ILE A 175 29.46 -1.42 -0.76
C ILE A 175 30.00 -2.39 0.31
N PRO A 176 30.49 -3.60 -0.04
CA PRO A 176 31.13 -4.49 0.94
C PRO A 176 32.32 -3.84 1.66
N TYR A 177 33.17 -3.12 0.91
CA TYR A 177 34.35 -2.47 1.47
C TYR A 177 34.00 -1.38 2.49
N LEU A 178 33.07 -0.48 2.16
CA LEU A 178 32.64 0.60 3.07
C LEU A 178 31.92 0.02 4.30
N THR A 179 31.12 -1.03 4.11
CA THR A 179 30.48 -1.76 5.22
C THR A 179 31.52 -2.34 6.18
N ALA A 180 32.57 -2.98 5.66
CA ALA A 180 33.66 -3.52 6.46
C ALA A 180 34.42 -2.44 7.25
N ARG A 181 34.52 -1.23 6.69
CA ARG A 181 35.09 -0.04 7.36
C ARG A 181 34.15 0.63 8.35
N ARG A 182 32.91 0.16 8.50
CA ARG A 182 31.84 0.78 9.31
C ARG A 182 31.51 2.21 8.87
N GLU A 183 31.72 2.51 7.60
CA GLU A 183 31.35 3.79 7.00
C GLU A 183 29.93 3.69 6.43
N PRO A 184 29.09 4.74 6.56
CA PRO A 184 27.81 4.79 5.87
C PRO A 184 28.04 4.88 4.37
N GLY A 185 28.13 3.74 3.69
CA GLY A 185 28.60 3.68 2.30
C GLY A 185 27.51 3.50 1.24
N THR A 186 26.46 2.74 1.56
CA THR A 186 25.47 2.31 0.56
C THR A 186 24.76 3.49 -0.09
N ALA A 187 24.28 4.45 0.70
CA ALA A 187 23.57 5.62 0.17
C ALA A 187 24.47 6.52 -0.70
N LEU A 188 25.74 6.71 -0.31
CA LEU A 188 26.71 7.52 -1.07
C LEU A 188 27.04 6.88 -2.41
N VAL A 189 27.33 5.58 -2.39
CA VAL A 189 27.64 4.80 -3.60
C VAL A 189 26.42 4.77 -4.52
N GLU A 190 25.22 4.53 -4.00
CA GLU A 190 23.99 4.53 -4.80
C GLU A 190 23.76 5.87 -5.49
N VAL A 191 23.90 6.99 -4.78
CA VAL A 191 23.72 8.34 -5.39
C VAL A 191 24.71 8.56 -6.53
N ALA A 192 25.99 8.23 -6.31
CA ALA A 192 27.02 8.37 -7.34
C ALA A 192 26.75 7.42 -8.53
N LEU A 193 26.40 6.16 -8.28
CA LEU A 193 26.08 5.19 -9.34
C LEU A 193 24.86 5.60 -10.16
N ARG A 194 23.82 6.17 -9.55
CA ARG A 194 22.64 6.68 -10.28
C ARG A 194 23.01 7.81 -11.24
N ARG A 195 24.03 8.62 -10.92
CA ARG A 195 24.55 9.68 -11.80
C ARG A 195 25.43 9.12 -12.91
N ALA A 196 26.39 8.26 -12.57
CA ALA A 196 27.34 7.70 -13.52
C ALA A 196 26.71 6.67 -14.47
N ALA A 197 25.64 5.98 -14.06
CA ALA A 197 24.87 5.05 -14.87
C ALA A 197 23.40 5.51 -14.99
N PRO A 198 23.06 6.38 -15.97
CA PRO A 198 21.71 6.97 -16.07
C PRO A 198 20.59 5.95 -16.21
N GLU A 199 20.80 4.83 -16.90
CA GLU A 199 19.78 3.78 -17.03
C GLU A 199 19.51 3.05 -15.71
N TYR A 200 20.55 2.82 -14.90
CA TYR A 200 20.40 2.32 -13.54
C TYR A 200 19.67 3.35 -12.66
N GLY A 201 20.03 4.64 -12.77
CA GLY A 201 19.33 5.73 -12.09
C GLY A 201 17.85 5.80 -12.41
N LYS A 202 17.48 5.69 -13.70
CA LYS A 202 16.08 5.65 -14.16
C LYS A 202 15.34 4.42 -13.63
N ALA A 203 15.97 3.25 -13.65
CA ALA A 203 15.36 2.01 -13.15
C ALA A 203 15.04 2.13 -11.65
N ILE A 204 15.97 2.65 -10.85
CA ILE A 204 15.75 2.88 -9.42
C ILE A 204 14.65 3.92 -9.19
N ALA A 205 14.66 5.04 -9.92
CA ALA A 205 13.60 6.05 -9.79
C ALA A 205 12.20 5.48 -10.12
N ARG A 206 12.11 4.60 -11.13
CA ARG A 206 10.87 3.87 -11.43
C ARG A 206 10.48 2.91 -10.31
N ALA A 207 11.43 2.14 -9.77
CA ALA A 207 11.18 1.23 -8.64
C ALA A 207 10.66 1.99 -7.40
N GLU A 208 11.30 3.11 -7.04
CA GLU A 208 10.87 3.97 -5.94
C GLU A 208 9.46 4.56 -6.19
N SER A 209 9.18 5.01 -7.42
CA SER A 209 7.87 5.55 -7.78
C SER A 209 6.77 4.49 -7.70
N THR A 210 7.04 3.29 -8.21
CA THR A 210 6.07 2.17 -8.19
C THR A 210 5.86 1.61 -6.80
N GLN A 211 6.90 1.61 -5.94
CA GLN A 211 6.76 1.25 -4.52
C GLN A 211 5.83 2.20 -3.76
N LYS A 212 5.91 3.50 -4.05
CA LYS A 212 4.98 4.50 -3.48
C LYS A 212 3.56 4.23 -3.94
N ALA A 213 3.36 3.98 -5.24
CA ALA A 213 2.06 3.64 -5.80
C ALA A 213 1.48 2.36 -5.17
N LEU A 214 2.30 1.32 -5.00
CA LEU A 214 1.90 0.08 -4.34
C LEU A 214 1.47 0.32 -2.89
N THR A 215 2.24 1.10 -2.14
CA THR A 215 1.91 1.45 -0.76
C THR A 215 0.55 2.14 -0.64
N VAL A 216 0.27 3.09 -1.56
CA VAL A 216 -1.02 3.80 -1.62
C VAL A 216 -2.15 2.86 -2.01
N ALA A 217 -1.96 2.02 -3.03
CA ALA A 217 -2.96 1.06 -3.49
C ALA A 217 -3.33 0.04 -2.40
N GLU A 218 -2.34 -0.51 -1.69
CA GLU A 218 -2.57 -1.45 -0.59
C GLU A 218 -3.28 -0.78 0.61
N TYR A 219 -2.92 0.46 0.92
CA TYR A 219 -3.62 1.24 1.93
C TYR A 219 -5.10 1.47 1.54
N ASN A 220 -5.35 1.90 0.30
CA ASN A 220 -6.69 2.17 -0.20
C ASN A 220 -7.54 0.88 -0.27
N ALA A 221 -6.94 -0.26 -0.62
CA ALA A 221 -7.61 -1.56 -0.59
C ALA A 221 -8.08 -1.94 0.82
N LYS A 222 -7.21 -1.81 1.82
CA LYS A 222 -7.58 -2.02 3.23
C LYS A 222 -8.68 -1.06 3.67
N ARG A 223 -8.58 0.20 3.27
CA ARG A 223 -9.58 1.23 3.59
C ARG A 223 -10.94 0.96 2.94
N LEU A 224 -10.98 0.50 1.69
CA LEU A 224 -12.23 0.11 1.02
C LEU A 224 -12.88 -1.09 1.72
N LYS A 225 -12.10 -2.13 2.06
CA LYS A 225 -12.58 -3.30 2.79
C LYS A 225 -13.14 -2.91 4.17
N GLN A 226 -12.45 -2.00 4.86
CA GLN A 226 -12.92 -1.46 6.14
C GLN A 226 -14.20 -0.62 5.99
N ALA A 227 -14.30 0.22 4.96
CA ALA A 227 -15.50 1.01 4.66
C ALA A 227 -16.72 0.13 4.42
N ILE A 228 -16.55 -0.97 3.66
CA ILE A 228 -17.59 -1.97 3.45
C ILE A 228 -17.97 -2.64 4.77
N LYS A 229 -16.98 -3.09 5.54
CA LYS A 229 -17.22 -3.72 6.85
C LYS A 229 -17.97 -2.81 7.82
N ASP A 230 -17.65 -1.51 7.84
CA ASP A 230 -18.27 -0.55 8.74
C ASP A 230 -19.63 -0.03 8.23
N GLY A 231 -20.02 -0.40 7.01
CA GLY A 231 -21.22 0.14 6.36
C GLY A 231 -21.13 1.65 6.14
N ARG A 232 -19.91 2.20 6.05
CA ARG A 232 -19.65 3.64 5.99
C ARG A 232 -18.65 3.92 4.87
N PRO A 233 -19.03 4.71 3.86
CA PRO A 233 -18.14 5.05 2.77
C PRO A 233 -16.87 5.74 3.25
N ALA A 234 -15.74 5.45 2.60
CA ALA A 234 -14.52 6.17 2.89
C ALA A 234 -14.72 7.64 2.52
N THR A 235 -14.35 8.56 3.42
CA THR A 235 -14.41 10.01 3.17
C THR A 235 -13.48 10.41 2.03
N ARG A 236 -12.28 9.82 1.99
CA ARG A 236 -11.25 10.08 0.99
C ARG A 236 -10.32 8.87 0.87
N PHE A 237 -9.79 8.62 -0.33
CA PHE A 237 -8.64 7.74 -0.54
C PHE A 237 -7.37 8.56 -0.69
N LEU A 238 -6.23 7.96 -0.34
CA LEU A 238 -4.94 8.61 -0.54
C LEU A 238 -4.59 8.56 -2.03
N SER A 239 -4.02 9.64 -2.54
CA SER A 239 -3.32 9.64 -3.83
C SER A 239 -1.81 9.51 -3.59
N VAL A 240 -1.06 9.18 -4.65
CA VAL A 240 0.41 9.22 -4.62
C VAL A 240 0.93 10.63 -4.29
N GLN A 241 0.23 11.67 -4.72
CA GLN A 241 0.59 13.05 -4.39
C GLN A 241 0.43 13.35 -2.89
N ASP A 242 -0.63 12.86 -2.27
CA ASP A 242 -0.85 12.99 -0.81
C ASP A 242 0.24 12.28 -0.02
N TYR A 243 0.62 11.07 -0.45
CA TYR A 243 1.71 10.32 0.18
C TYR A 243 3.04 11.08 0.14
N ASN A 244 3.35 11.73 -0.98
CA ASN A 244 4.58 12.52 -1.11
C ASN A 244 4.57 13.79 -0.24
N LEU A 245 3.40 14.39 0.03
CA LEU A 245 3.28 15.56 0.90
C LEU A 245 3.41 15.22 2.38
N ALA A 246 2.88 14.08 2.82
CA ALA A 246 2.92 13.65 4.22
C ALA A 246 4.32 13.24 4.72
N ARG A 247 5.29 13.09 3.81
CA ARG A 247 6.64 12.58 4.10
C ARG A 247 7.74 13.65 3.95
N ARG A 248 7.36 14.91 3.69
CA ARG A 248 8.23 16.09 3.72
C ARG A 248 8.16 16.75 5.09
#